data_AF-A0AA45U9D9-F1
#
_entry.id   AF-A0AA45U9D9-F1
#
_cell.length_a   1.000
_cell.length_b   1.000
_cell.length_c   1.000
_cell.angle_alpha   90.00
_cell.angle_beta   90.00
_cell.angle_gamma   90.00
#
_symmetry.space_group_name_H-M   'P 1'
#
loop_
_entity.id
_entity.type
_entity.pdbx_description
1 polymer ?
#
loop_
_entity_poly.entity_id
_entity_poly.type
_entity_poly.pdbx_seq_one_letter_code
_entity_poly.pdbx_strand_id
1 'polypeptide(L)'
;MDRTSLLKKWLPGLALVLLAFVSAPAHARSEPLYFALEVRRDGRLIAQPKLLGEAGRTLRAERRRPGATVPDYRLVLTPKGEGDSFQLQVDLSLPEGEGHSQLALLHGQERKLQLGRVPGELEVSLLLMKVDSPEFRALMRLTEPATGTVKSVSCSI
;
A
#
# COMPACT_ATOMS: atom_id res chain seq x y z
N MET A 1 -0.15 -29.34 -76.55
CA MET A 1 -1.30 -28.62 -77.12
C MET A 1 -2.27 -28.37 -75.99
N ASP A 2 -2.66 -27.16 -75.57
CA ASP A 2 -2.28 -25.80 -75.92
C ASP A 2 -2.86 -24.90 -74.80
N ARG A 3 -2.00 -24.03 -74.26
CA ARG A 3 -2.22 -22.58 -74.10
C ARG A 3 -3.51 -22.05 -73.43
N THR A 4 -3.30 -21.39 -72.27
CA THR A 4 -3.62 -19.96 -71.97
C THR A 4 -4.93 -19.38 -72.54
N SER A 5 -5.76 -18.59 -71.86
CA SER A 5 -5.66 -17.72 -70.69
C SER A 5 -7.01 -16.96 -70.63
N LEU A 6 -7.17 -16.11 -69.60
CA LEU A 6 -8.06 -14.94 -69.51
C LEU A 6 -9.46 -15.21 -68.97
N LEU A 7 -10.07 -14.44 -68.07
CA LEU A 7 -9.72 -13.23 -67.33
C LEU A 7 -11.05 -12.79 -66.67
N LYS A 8 -11.20 -12.76 -65.34
CA LYS A 8 -12.08 -11.76 -64.73
C LYS A 8 -11.81 -11.55 -63.24
N LYS A 9 -11.17 -10.41 -62.97
CA LYS A 9 -10.95 -9.75 -61.68
C LYS A 9 -12.28 -9.52 -60.94
N TRP A 10 -12.38 -9.86 -59.66
CA TRP A 10 -13.20 -9.14 -58.67
C TRP A 10 -12.56 -9.30 -57.27
N LEU A 11 -11.91 -8.24 -56.78
CA LEU A 11 -11.80 -7.88 -55.36
C LEU A 11 -12.63 -6.59 -55.25
N PRO A 12 -13.49 -6.42 -54.24
CA PRO A 12 -12.94 -5.99 -52.95
C PRO A 12 -13.77 -6.38 -51.71
N GLY A 13 -13.13 -6.28 -50.55
CA GLY A 13 -13.79 -5.79 -49.34
C GLY A 13 -14.30 -6.83 -48.34
N LEU A 14 -13.48 -7.14 -47.35
CA LEU A 14 -13.99 -7.27 -46.00
C LEU A 14 -13.03 -6.51 -45.07
N ALA A 15 -13.49 -5.35 -44.61
CA ALA A 15 -12.76 -4.48 -43.72
C ALA A 15 -12.47 -5.21 -42.41
N LEU A 16 -11.20 -5.44 -42.12
CA LEU A 16 -10.73 -5.88 -40.81
C LEU A 16 -10.88 -4.69 -39.86
N VAL A 17 -12.03 -4.59 -39.18
CA VAL A 17 -12.23 -3.62 -38.10
C VAL A 17 -11.38 -4.09 -36.92
N LEU A 18 -10.14 -3.62 -36.86
CA LEU A 18 -9.32 -3.64 -35.65
C LEU A 18 -10.02 -2.71 -34.65
N LEU A 19 -10.88 -3.27 -33.79
CA LEU A 19 -11.27 -2.62 -32.56
C LEU A 19 -10.01 -2.55 -31.68
N ALA A 20 -9.21 -1.51 -31.90
CA ALA A 20 -8.21 -1.09 -30.94
C ALA A 20 -9.00 -0.63 -29.69
N PHE A 21 -9.20 -1.55 -28.75
CA PHE A 21 -9.47 -1.18 -27.37
C PHE A 21 -8.24 -0.40 -26.90
N VAL A 22 -8.25 0.90 -27.13
CA VAL A 22 -7.41 1.83 -26.39
C VAL A 22 -7.93 1.77 -24.98
N SER A 23 -7.39 0.85 -24.19
CA SER A 23 -7.44 0.91 -22.75
C SER A 23 -6.72 2.20 -22.37
N ALA A 24 -7.48 3.29 -22.26
CA ALA A 24 -6.97 4.52 -21.70
C ALA A 24 -6.35 4.14 -20.35
N PRO A 25 -5.08 4.49 -20.07
CA PRO A 25 -4.50 4.22 -18.78
C PRO A 25 -5.44 4.85 -17.76
N ALA A 26 -6.04 4.01 -16.91
CA ALA A 26 -6.85 4.47 -15.80
C ALA A 26 -5.96 5.46 -15.06
N HIS A 27 -6.31 6.75 -15.16
CA HIS A 27 -5.56 7.79 -14.47
C HIS A 27 -5.47 7.33 -13.03
N ALA A 28 -4.25 7.22 -12.51
CA ALA A 28 -4.00 6.74 -11.16
C ALA A 28 -4.77 7.65 -10.21
N ARG A 29 -6.00 7.23 -9.89
CA ARG A 29 -6.88 7.95 -9.00
C ARG A 29 -6.14 7.98 -7.67
N SER A 30 -5.91 9.17 -7.13
CA SER A 30 -5.25 9.34 -5.84
C SER A 30 -6.21 8.85 -4.75
N GLU A 31 -6.27 7.53 -4.59
CA GLU A 31 -7.13 6.87 -3.61
C GLU A 31 -6.56 7.15 -2.22
N PRO A 32 -7.32 7.74 -1.28
CA PRO A 32 -6.84 7.95 0.08
C PRO A 32 -6.75 6.60 0.80
N LEU A 33 -5.58 6.33 1.38
CA LEU A 33 -5.23 5.07 2.01
C LEU A 33 -4.83 5.26 3.47
N TYR A 34 -5.26 4.32 4.29
CA TYR A 34 -4.81 4.15 5.66
C TYR A 34 -3.90 2.93 5.76
N PHE A 35 -2.78 3.10 6.47
CA PHE A 35 -1.80 2.06 6.72
C PHE A 35 -1.62 1.90 8.23
N ALA A 36 -1.75 0.67 8.73
CA ALA A 36 -1.37 0.34 10.10
C ALA A 36 -0.25 -0.70 10.03
N LEU A 37 0.86 -0.41 10.70
CA LEU A 37 2.02 -1.30 10.73
C LEU A 37 2.37 -1.67 12.16
N GLU A 38 2.82 -2.91 12.33
CA GLU A 38 3.54 -3.36 13.52
C GLU A 38 4.93 -3.80 13.11
N VAL A 39 5.94 -3.13 13.65
CA VAL A 39 7.34 -3.48 13.41
C VAL A 39 7.84 -4.25 14.62
N ARG A 40 8.22 -5.51 14.41
CA ARG A 40 8.82 -6.36 15.42
C ARG A 40 10.26 -6.67 15.07
N ARG A 41 11.12 -6.68 16.08
CA ARG A 41 12.51 -7.13 15.97
C ARG A 41 12.77 -8.20 17.00
N ASP A 42 13.30 -9.34 16.58
CA ASP A 42 13.56 -10.49 17.45
C ASP A 42 12.31 -10.86 18.28
N GLY A 43 11.15 -10.81 17.62
CA GLY A 43 9.84 -11.05 18.25
C GLY A 43 9.34 -9.93 19.18
N ARG A 44 10.07 -8.83 19.41
CA ARG A 44 9.65 -7.69 20.24
C ARG A 44 9.06 -6.56 19.40
N LEU A 45 7.91 -6.02 19.79
CA LEU A 45 7.33 -4.83 19.15
C LEU A 45 8.18 -3.58 19.42
N ILE A 46 8.64 -2.89 18.38
CA ILE A 46 9.50 -1.71 18.47
C ILE A 46 8.86 -0.42 17.91
N ALA A 47 7.89 -0.55 17.01
CA ALA A 47 7.11 0.57 16.47
C ALA A 47 5.73 0.10 15.99
N GLN A 48 4.75 1.01 16.06
CA GLN A 48 3.39 0.79 15.54
C GLN A 48 2.86 2.04 14.82
N PRO A 49 3.46 2.45 13.68
CA PRO A 49 3.03 3.65 12.99
C PRO A 49 1.68 3.43 12.30
N LYS A 50 0.83 4.45 12.40
CA LYS A 50 -0.45 4.56 11.70
C LYS A 50 -0.37 5.77 10.78
N LEU A 51 -0.55 5.57 9.48
CA LEU A 51 -0.28 6.58 8.46
C LEU A 51 -1.50 6.75 7.56
N LEU A 52 -1.71 7.98 7.11
CA LEU A 52 -2.64 8.33 6.05
C LEU A 52 -1.84 8.81 4.84
N GLY A 53 -2.23 8.38 3.66
CA GLY A 53 -1.57 8.77 2.40
C GLY A 53 -2.50 8.59 1.23
N GLU A 54 -1.94 8.62 0.02
CA GLU A 54 -2.69 8.45 -1.22
C GLU A 54 -1.97 7.45 -2.14
N ALA A 55 -2.73 6.66 -2.88
CA ALA A 55 -2.17 5.82 -3.93
C ALA A 55 -1.42 6.67 -4.96
N GLY A 56 -0.22 6.22 -5.35
CA GLY A 56 0.69 6.94 -6.24
C GLY A 56 1.56 7.99 -5.56
N ARG A 57 1.41 8.23 -4.24
CA ARG A 57 2.26 9.16 -3.48
C ARG A 57 3.08 8.43 -2.43
N THR A 58 4.40 8.63 -2.46
CA THR A 58 5.29 8.13 -1.41
C THR A 58 5.01 8.85 -0.09
N LEU A 59 4.91 8.10 0.99
CA LEU A 59 4.80 8.60 2.35
C LEU A 59 6.01 8.17 3.19
N ARG A 60 6.42 9.04 4.11
CA ARG A 60 7.57 8.83 4.98
C ARG A 60 7.21 9.12 6.42
N ALA A 61 7.56 8.20 7.32
CA ALA A 61 7.45 8.36 8.76
C ALA A 61 8.81 8.16 9.41
N GLU A 62 9.15 9.00 10.38
CA GLU A 62 10.42 8.91 11.11
C GLU A 62 10.16 9.17 12.59
N ARG A 63 10.67 8.31 13.47
CA ARG A 63 10.71 8.58 14.91
C ARG A 63 12.13 8.89 15.31
N ARG A 64 12.32 10.00 16.02
CA ARG A 64 13.61 10.43 16.52
C ARG A 64 13.43 11.02 17.91
N ARG A 65 14.25 10.57 18.85
CA ARG A 65 14.33 11.19 20.18
C ARG A 65 14.92 12.61 20.07
N PRO A 66 14.44 13.58 20.88
CA PRO A 66 15.04 14.90 20.94
C PRO A 66 16.56 14.83 21.18
N GLY A 67 17.34 15.57 20.39
CA GLY A 67 18.81 15.60 20.49
C GLY A 67 19.55 14.41 19.85
N ALA A 68 18.85 13.37 19.36
CA ALA A 68 19.50 12.26 18.66
C ALA A 68 19.95 12.68 17.25
N THR A 69 21.15 12.25 16.85
CA THR A 69 21.69 12.48 15.50
C THR A 69 21.08 11.55 14.46
N VAL A 70 20.71 10.34 14.85
CA VAL A 70 20.13 9.28 14.01
C VAL A 70 18.70 8.97 14.49
N PRO A 71 17.73 8.76 13.59
CA PRO A 71 16.39 8.35 13.97
C PRO A 71 16.34 6.94 14.54
N ASP A 72 15.39 6.68 15.45
CA ASP A 72 15.15 5.33 15.99
C ASP A 72 14.57 4.40 14.91
N TYR A 73 13.82 4.96 13.95
CA TYR A 73 13.46 4.28 12.70
C TYR A 73 13.05 5.29 11.62
N ARG A 74 13.17 4.87 10.36
CA ARG A 74 12.59 5.53 9.18
C ARG A 74 11.82 4.50 8.37
N LEU A 75 10.56 4.81 8.08
CA LEU A 75 9.68 4.01 7.25
C LEU A 75 9.30 4.82 6.01
N VAL A 76 9.45 4.22 4.83
CA VAL A 76 9.00 4.78 3.56
C VAL A 76 8.07 3.78 2.91
N LEU A 77 6.88 4.23 2.51
CA LEU A 77 5.90 3.43 1.78
C LEU A 77 5.59 4.09 0.44
N THR A 78 5.63 3.31 -0.63
CA THR A 78 5.25 3.78 -1.97
C THR A 78 4.10 2.93 -2.51
N PRO A 79 2.84 3.32 -2.23
CA PRO A 79 1.66 2.64 -2.73
C PRO A 79 1.41 3.01 -4.20
N LYS A 80 1.00 2.05 -5.01
CA LYS A 80 0.56 2.24 -6.38
C LYS A 80 -0.73 1.44 -6.60
N GLY A 81 -1.79 2.10 -7.05
CA GLY A 81 -3.03 1.42 -7.41
C GLY A 81 -2.86 0.57 -8.67
N GLU A 82 -3.35 -0.67 -8.63
CA GLU A 82 -3.36 -1.61 -9.74
C GLU A 82 -4.70 -2.39 -9.75
N GLY A 83 -5.65 -1.91 -10.55
CA GLY A 83 -7.03 -2.42 -10.54
C GLY A 83 -7.67 -2.26 -9.16
N ASP A 84 -8.11 -3.37 -8.57
CA ASP A 84 -8.68 -3.44 -7.23
C ASP A 84 -7.66 -3.68 -6.11
N SER A 85 -6.38 -3.76 -6.48
CA SER A 85 -5.27 -4.01 -5.55
C SER A 85 -4.31 -2.82 -5.48
N PHE A 86 -3.40 -2.88 -4.51
CA PHE A 86 -2.35 -1.90 -4.33
C PHE A 86 -1.00 -2.62 -4.29
N GLN A 87 -0.14 -2.29 -5.24
CA GLN A 87 1.29 -2.63 -5.13
C GLN A 87 1.91 -1.69 -4.12
N LEU A 88 2.59 -2.25 -3.13
CA LEU A 88 3.22 -1.48 -2.08
C LEU A 88 4.69 -1.85 -1.99
N GLN A 89 5.54 -0.85 -2.14
CA GLN A 89 6.93 -0.94 -1.73
C GLN A 89 7.05 -0.48 -0.27
N VAL A 90 7.79 -1.24 0.53
CA VAL A 90 8.08 -0.98 1.93
C VAL A 90 9.58 -0.93 2.12
N ASP A 91 10.08 0.22 2.57
CA ASP A 91 11.47 0.41 2.98
C ASP A 91 11.51 0.79 4.46
N LEU A 92 12.23 0.01 5.27
CA LEU A 92 12.40 0.24 6.70
C LEU A 92 13.89 0.34 7.02
N SER A 93 14.30 1.46 7.61
CA SER A 93 15.64 1.66 8.15
C SER A 93 15.59 1.80 9.66
N LEU A 94 16.45 1.04 10.33
CA LEU A 94 16.73 1.08 11.76
C LEU A 94 18.22 1.43 11.94
N PRO A 95 18.66 1.90 13.13
CA PRO A 95 20.07 2.18 13.38
C PRO A 95 21.00 0.99 13.11
N GLU A 96 20.50 -0.23 13.32
CA GLU A 96 21.29 -1.46 13.22
C GLU A 96 21.11 -2.21 11.89
N GLY A 97 20.23 -1.74 10.99
CA GLY A 97 19.98 -2.43 9.72
C GLY A 97 18.81 -1.85 8.92
N GLU A 98 18.70 -2.31 7.68
CA GLU A 98 17.65 -1.91 6.75
C GLU A 98 16.98 -3.13 6.12
N GLY A 99 15.74 -2.94 5.66
CA GLY A 99 14.96 -3.98 5.03
C GLY A 99 14.02 -3.40 3.97
N HIS A 100 13.83 -4.16 2.89
CA HIS A 100 13.02 -3.79 1.74
C HIS A 100 12.09 -4.94 1.36
N SER A 101 10.86 -4.62 0.95
CA SER A 101 9.94 -5.59 0.37
C SER A 101 8.94 -4.93 -0.57
N GLN A 102 8.39 -5.74 -1.48
CA GLN A 102 7.30 -5.37 -2.36
C GLN A 102 6.20 -6.42 -2.26
N LEU A 103 4.96 -5.96 -2.14
CA LEU A 103 3.79 -6.84 -2.07
C LEU A 103 2.56 -6.20 -2.70
N ALA A 104 1.64 -7.05 -3.17
CA ALA A 104 0.30 -6.63 -3.52
C ALA A 104 -0.65 -6.86 -2.34
N LEU A 105 -1.47 -5.86 -2.04
CA LEU A 105 -2.50 -5.91 -1.02
C LEU A 105 -3.87 -5.54 -1.58
N LEU A 106 -4.90 -6.25 -1.14
CA LEU A 106 -6.28 -5.82 -1.30
C LEU A 106 -6.68 -4.85 -0.20
N HIS A 107 -7.79 -4.14 -0.42
CA HIS A 107 -8.45 -3.37 0.63
C HIS A 107 -8.79 -4.25 1.84
N GLY A 108 -8.40 -3.82 3.05
CA GLY A 108 -8.67 -4.53 4.29
C GLY A 108 -7.75 -5.72 4.55
N GLN A 109 -6.77 -5.98 3.68
CA GLN A 109 -5.86 -7.10 3.83
C GLN A 109 -4.69 -6.75 4.74
N GLU A 110 -4.38 -7.68 5.65
CA GLU A 110 -3.14 -7.68 6.43
C GLU A 110 -2.15 -8.71 5.88
N ARG A 111 -0.87 -8.32 5.82
CA ARG A 111 0.24 -9.23 5.50
C ARG A 111 1.41 -9.04 6.44
N LYS A 112 2.05 -10.15 6.78
CA LYS A 112 3.31 -10.19 7.50
C LYS A 112 4.48 -10.35 6.53
N LEU A 113 5.50 -9.52 6.70
CA LEU A 113 6.70 -9.45 5.89
C LEU A 113 7.92 -9.78 6.75
N GLN A 114 8.83 -10.62 6.23
CA GLN A 114 10.15 -10.80 6.80
C GLN A 114 11.13 -9.91 6.05
N LEU A 115 11.69 -8.92 6.75
CA LEU A 115 12.63 -7.95 6.18
C LEU A 115 14.07 -8.16 6.66
N GLY A 116 14.27 -9.01 7.68
CA GLY A 116 15.58 -9.38 8.22
C GLY A 116 16.33 -10.37 7.35
N ARG A 117 17.62 -10.55 7.63
CA ARG A 117 18.47 -11.55 6.95
C ARG A 117 18.11 -12.95 7.38
N VAL A 118 17.69 -13.11 8.64
CA VAL A 118 17.19 -14.37 9.18
C VAL A 118 15.71 -14.24 9.59
N PRO A 119 14.93 -15.33 9.51
CA PRO A 119 13.52 -15.30 9.94
C PRO A 119 13.36 -14.84 11.39
N GLY A 120 12.40 -13.95 11.64
CA GLY A 120 12.10 -13.43 12.98
C GLY A 120 12.98 -12.27 13.46
N GLU A 121 14.10 -11.98 12.78
CA GLU A 121 14.99 -10.88 13.11
C GLU A 121 14.29 -9.53 12.95
N LEU A 122 13.65 -9.31 11.79
CA LEU A 122 12.89 -8.10 11.50
C LEU A 122 11.63 -8.45 10.74
N GLU A 123 10.49 -8.19 11.37
CA GLU A 123 9.17 -8.52 10.86
C GLU A 123 8.30 -7.27 10.80
N VAL A 124 7.49 -7.14 9.75
CA VAL A 124 6.50 -6.09 9.60
C VAL A 124 5.14 -6.70 9.32
N SER A 125 4.19 -6.54 10.23
CA SER A 125 2.78 -6.76 9.92
C SER A 125 2.18 -5.46 9.40
N LEU A 126 1.45 -5.53 8.30
CA LEU A 126 0.95 -4.36 7.58
C LEU A 126 -0.49 -4.60 7.14
N LEU A 127 -1.37 -3.71 7.54
CA LEU A 127 -2.75 -3.58 7.08
C LEU A 127 -2.88 -2.36 6.17
N LEU A 128 -3.57 -2.53 5.04
CA LEU A 128 -3.94 -1.45 4.12
C LEU A 128 -5.45 -1.33 3.99
N MET A 129 -5.98 -0.13 4.12
CA MET A 129 -7.41 0.16 3.94
C MET A 129 -7.60 1.41 3.07
N LYS A 130 -8.76 1.48 2.39
CA LYS A 130 -9.24 2.69 1.73
C LYS A 130 -9.86 3.55 2.82
N VAL A 131 -9.55 4.84 2.83
CA VAL A 131 -10.19 5.78 3.76
C VAL A 131 -11.68 5.89 3.43
N ASP A 132 -12.50 6.13 4.44
CA ASP A 132 -13.97 6.23 4.33
C ASP A 132 -14.68 4.95 3.83
N SER A 133 -14.01 3.80 3.84
CA SER A 133 -14.70 2.53 3.67
C SER A 133 -15.54 2.16 4.92
N PRO A 134 -16.58 1.34 4.80
CA PRO A 134 -17.31 0.81 5.96
C PRO A 134 -16.40 0.17 7.02
N GLU A 135 -15.40 -0.58 6.56
CA GLU A 135 -14.41 -1.28 7.36
C GLU A 135 -13.51 -0.28 8.08
N PHE A 136 -13.05 0.77 7.39
CA PHE A 136 -12.24 1.83 8.00
C PHE A 136 -13.03 2.57 9.09
N ARG A 137 -14.29 2.92 8.81
CA ARG A 137 -15.17 3.52 9.83
C ARG A 137 -15.39 2.61 11.03
N ALA A 138 -15.54 1.30 10.81
CA ALA A 138 -15.64 0.33 11.90
C ALA A 138 -14.35 0.30 12.73
N LEU A 139 -13.18 0.27 12.10
CA LEU A 139 -11.88 0.33 12.79
C LEU A 139 -11.73 1.59 13.66
N MET A 140 -12.12 2.75 13.13
CA MET A 140 -12.04 4.01 13.86
C MET A 140 -12.96 4.00 15.09
N ARG A 141 -14.18 3.48 14.97
CA ARG A 141 -15.12 3.32 16.10
C ARG A 141 -14.58 2.40 17.19
N LEU A 142 -13.88 1.34 16.83
CA LEU A 142 -13.26 0.42 17.80
C LEU A 142 -12.10 1.07 18.57
N THR A 143 -11.49 2.12 18.02
CA THR A 143 -10.36 2.82 18.63
C THR A 143 -10.80 3.99 19.54
N GLU A 144 -12.08 4.39 19.48
CA GLU A 144 -12.62 5.39 20.39
C GLU A 144 -12.60 4.83 21.83
N PRO A 145 -11.91 5.50 22.78
CA PRO A 145 -11.98 5.08 24.16
C PRO A 145 -13.43 5.22 24.60
N ALA A 146 -13.99 4.18 25.20
CA ALA A 146 -15.28 4.27 25.88
C ALA A 146 -15.20 5.46 26.84
N THR A 147 -16.02 6.49 26.61
CA THR A 147 -16.06 7.72 27.41
C THR A 147 -16.48 7.38 28.84
N GLY A 148 -15.54 6.88 29.64
CA GLY A 148 -15.65 6.68 31.07
C GLY A 148 -15.36 8.02 31.74
N THR A 149 -16.40 8.62 32.30
CA THR A 149 -16.40 9.84 33.10
C THR A 149 -15.22 9.87 34.09
N VAL A 150 -14.18 10.66 33.80
CA VAL A 150 -13.17 11.04 34.80
C VAL A 150 -13.80 12.12 35.68
N LYS A 151 -14.34 11.73 36.84
CA LYS A 151 -14.63 12.68 37.91
C LYS A 151 -13.29 13.23 38.41
N SER A 152 -12.96 14.45 37.98
CA SER A 152 -11.91 15.27 38.59
C SER A 152 -12.21 15.45 40.08
N VAL A 153 -11.52 14.70 40.94
CA VAL A 153 -11.47 15.02 42.36
C VAL A 153 -10.42 16.12 42.51
N SER A 154 -10.91 17.35 42.65
CA SER A 154 -10.09 18.49 43.04
C SER A 154 -9.71 18.34 44.51
N CYS A 155 -8.47 17.98 44.81
CA CYS A 155 -7.89 18.16 46.13
C CYS A 155 -7.34 19.59 46.21
N SER A 156 -8.02 20.45 46.96
CA SER A 156 -7.43 21.71 47.45
C SER A 156 -6.64 21.41 48.73
N ILE A 157 -5.42 21.93 48.79
CA ILE A 157 -4.53 21.94 49.98
C ILE A 157 -5.08 22.91 51.02
#